data_AF-A0A7K6S9W2-F1
#
_entry.id   AF-A0A7K6S9W2-F1
#
_cell.length_a   1.000
_cell.length_b   1.000
_cell.length_c   1.000
_cell.angle_alpha   90.00
_cell.angle_beta   90.00
_cell.angle_gamma   90.00
#
_symmetry.space_group_name_H-M   'P 1'
#
loop_
_entity.id
_entity.type
_entity.pdbx_description
1 polymer ?
#
loop_
_entity_poly.entity_id
_entity_poly.type
_entity_poly.pdbx_seq_one_letter_code
_entity_poly.pdbx_strand_id
1 'polypeptide(L)'
;MEEDNRTETWHQSLQTMLNTLNQTLHGVVLCPADRPAATAAAHNASARAGRNDNAYMYILFVMTLFAVTVGSLILGYTRSRKVDKRSDPYHVYIKNRVSMI
;
A
#
# COMPACT_ATOMS: atom_id res chain seq x y z
N MET A 1 -6.44 54.34 26.60
CA MET A 1 -5.56 53.28 26.08
C MET A 1 -6.11 51.95 26.61
N GLU A 2 -7.02 51.31 25.87
CA GLU A 2 -7.78 50.12 26.34
C GLU A 2 -7.84 49.03 25.25
N GLU A 3 -6.75 48.81 24.50
CA GLU A 3 -6.69 47.77 23.46
C GLU A 3 -6.11 46.43 23.99
N ASP A 4 -5.46 46.45 25.15
CA ASP A 4 -4.72 45.30 25.71
C ASP A 4 -5.66 44.17 26.20
N ASN A 5 -6.80 44.54 26.78
CA ASN A 5 -7.77 43.58 27.34
C ASN A 5 -8.51 42.76 26.25
N ARG A 6 -8.52 43.27 25.00
CA ARG A 6 -9.25 42.67 23.87
C ARG A 6 -8.45 41.56 23.19
N THR A 7 -7.12 41.67 23.21
CA THR A 7 -6.23 40.65 22.68
C THR A 7 -6.17 39.45 23.63
N GLU A 8 -6.11 39.68 24.96
CA GLU A 8 -6.11 38.60 25.94
C GLU A 8 -7.37 37.73 25.89
N THR A 9 -8.55 38.35 25.79
CA THR A 9 -9.82 37.64 25.64
C THR A 9 -9.91 36.86 24.33
N TRP A 10 -9.38 37.42 23.24
CA TRP A 10 -9.28 36.73 21.96
C TRP A 10 -8.32 35.53 22.02
N HIS A 11 -7.17 35.69 22.67
CA HIS A 11 -6.21 34.61 22.90
C HIS A 11 -6.80 33.48 23.73
N GLN A 12 -7.52 33.80 24.81
CA GLN A 12 -8.20 32.79 25.63
C GLN A 12 -9.28 32.04 24.84
N SER A 13 -10.05 32.75 24.01
CA SER A 13 -11.06 32.14 23.14
C SER A 13 -10.42 31.18 22.14
N LEU A 14 -9.36 31.62 21.46
CA LEU A 14 -8.63 30.82 20.50
C LEU A 14 -7.98 29.58 21.15
N GLN A 15 -7.42 29.75 22.34
CA GLN A 15 -6.81 28.65 23.09
C GLN A 15 -7.84 27.64 23.58
N THR A 16 -9.04 28.10 23.93
CA THR A 16 -10.17 27.22 24.27
C THR A 16 -10.61 26.42 23.04
N MET A 17 -10.77 27.06 21.87
CA MET A 17 -11.14 26.37 20.63
C MET A 17 -10.08 25.34 20.20
N LEU A 18 -8.80 25.67 20.30
CA LEU A 18 -7.70 24.75 19.99
C LEU A 18 -7.68 23.54 20.93
N ASN A 19 -7.92 23.75 22.23
CA ASN A 19 -8.00 22.66 23.20
C ASN A 19 -9.20 21.73 22.94
N THR A 20 -10.37 22.30 22.61
CA THR A 20 -11.56 21.51 22.25
C THR A 20 -11.34 20.72 20.96
N LEU A 21 -10.69 21.32 19.96
CA LEU A 21 -10.35 20.64 18.72
C LEU A 21 -9.35 19.49 18.96
N ASN A 22 -8.33 19.74 19.78
CA ASN A 22 -7.34 18.73 20.16
C ASN A 22 -7.99 17.57 20.92
N GLN A 23 -8.89 17.86 21.86
CA GLN A 23 -9.65 16.84 22.60
C GLN A 23 -10.60 16.05 21.69
N THR A 24 -11.19 16.70 20.68
CA THR A 24 -12.06 16.04 19.71
C THR A 24 -11.25 15.14 18.77
N LEU A 25 -10.10 15.60 18.29
CA LEU A 25 -9.17 14.79 17.48
C LEU A 25 -8.66 13.58 18.27
N HIS A 26 -8.21 13.78 19.50
CA HIS A 26 -7.77 12.67 20.36
C HIS A 26 -8.92 11.75 20.78
N GLY A 27 -10.12 12.29 21.00
CA GLY A 27 -11.32 11.51 21.33
C GLY A 27 -11.86 10.71 20.14
N VAL A 28 -11.75 11.23 18.92
CA VAL A 28 -12.06 10.49 17.67
C VAL A 28 -11.02 9.38 17.43
N VAL A 29 -9.76 9.58 17.84
CA VAL A 29 -8.73 8.52 17.81
C VAL A 29 -8.98 7.44 18.88
N LEU A 30 -9.69 7.77 19.96
CA LEU A 30 -10.08 6.87 21.04
C LEU A 30 -11.59 6.57 20.99
N CYS A 31 -12.06 5.94 19.91
CA CYS A 31 -13.40 5.35 19.86
C CYS A 31 -13.69 4.57 21.16
N PRO A 32 -14.79 4.86 21.88
CA PRO A 32 -15.28 3.99 22.94
C PRO A 32 -15.91 2.77 22.27
N ALA A 33 -15.06 1.78 21.98
CA ALA A 33 -15.50 0.46 21.53
C ALA A 33 -15.84 -0.40 22.74
N ASP A 34 -17.01 -0.18 23.33
CA ASP A 34 -17.63 -1.11 24.29
C ASP A 34 -19.17 -1.01 24.15
N ARG A 35 -20.02 -2.04 23.97
CA ARG A 35 -19.98 -3.54 23.95
C ARG A 35 -21.50 -4.00 23.97
N PRO A 36 -21.96 -5.28 23.93
CA PRO A 36 -21.48 -6.61 23.46
C PRO A 36 -22.43 -7.39 22.49
N ALA A 37 -21.92 -8.46 21.87
CA ALA A 37 -22.44 -9.85 21.89
C ALA A 37 -22.33 -10.60 20.54
N ALA A 38 -21.45 -11.60 20.55
CA ALA A 38 -21.47 -12.89 19.82
C ALA A 38 -22.23 -12.98 18.48
N THR A 39 -21.48 -13.08 17.38
CA THR A 39 -21.40 -14.27 16.49
C THR A 39 -20.83 -13.87 15.13
N ALA A 40 -19.53 -14.13 14.92
CA ALA A 40 -18.96 -14.52 13.64
C ALA A 40 -17.44 -14.59 13.79
N ALA A 41 -16.95 -15.79 14.11
CA ALA A 41 -15.58 -16.14 13.79
C ALA A 41 -15.43 -16.16 12.26
N ALA A 42 -14.84 -15.11 11.69
CA ALA A 42 -14.11 -15.17 10.43
C ALA A 42 -13.36 -13.84 10.24
N HIS A 43 -12.08 -13.90 9.88
CA HIS A 43 -11.23 -12.77 9.48
C HIS A 43 -10.49 -11.98 10.57
N ASN A 44 -10.19 -12.61 11.71
CA ASN A 44 -8.98 -12.22 12.47
C ASN A 44 -7.74 -12.76 11.74
N ALA A 45 -7.16 -12.02 10.77
CA ALA A 45 -5.74 -12.19 10.40
C ALA A 45 -5.13 -11.12 9.48
N SER A 46 -5.87 -10.28 8.75
CA SER A 46 -5.25 -9.35 7.78
C SER A 46 -5.48 -7.86 8.04
N ALA A 47 -6.38 -7.49 8.95
CA ALA A 47 -6.76 -6.10 9.19
C ALA A 47 -5.85 -5.35 10.19
N ARG A 48 -4.60 -5.80 10.40
CA ARG A 48 -3.65 -5.14 11.32
C ARG A 48 -2.46 -4.48 10.61
N ALA A 49 -2.66 -4.02 9.38
CA ALA A 49 -1.72 -3.12 8.70
C ALA A 49 -1.88 -1.66 9.17
N GLY A 50 -1.98 -1.46 10.49
CA GLY A 50 -2.08 -0.14 11.14
C GLY A 50 -0.73 0.41 11.58
N ARG A 51 0.33 0.24 10.78
CA ARG A 51 1.68 0.77 11.09
C ARG A 51 2.31 1.36 9.84
N ASN A 52 1.71 2.45 9.40
CA ASN A 52 1.68 2.99 8.05
C ASN A 52 2.85 3.90 7.66
N ASP A 53 3.77 4.23 8.58
CA ASP A 53 4.92 5.10 8.23
C ASP A 53 6.00 4.39 7.39
N ASN A 54 6.21 3.09 7.62
CA ASN A 54 7.22 2.28 6.91
C ASN A 54 6.63 1.42 5.77
N ALA A 55 5.30 1.38 5.65
CA ALA A 55 4.62 0.60 4.62
C ALA A 55 4.93 1.11 3.21
N TYR A 56 5.15 2.43 3.07
CA TYR A 56 5.54 3.05 1.81
C TYR A 56 6.86 2.48 1.25
N MET A 57 7.87 2.30 2.11
CA MET A 57 9.15 1.69 1.72
C MET A 57 8.98 0.25 1.24
N TYR A 58 8.11 -0.52 1.91
CA TYR A 58 7.78 -1.88 1.50
C TYR A 58 7.08 -1.92 0.12
N ILE A 59 6.12 -1.01 -0.12
CA ILE A 59 5.42 -0.93 -1.41
C ILE A 59 6.39 -0.58 -2.55
N LEU A 60 7.29 0.39 -2.34
CA LEU A 60 8.33 0.73 -3.33
C LEU A 60 9.29 -0.43 -3.59
N PHE A 61 9.66 -1.16 -2.54
CA PHE A 61 10.51 -2.34 -2.66
C PHE A 61 9.82 -3.46 -3.46
N VAL A 62 8.55 -3.73 -3.18
CA VAL A 62 7.75 -4.72 -3.93
C VAL A 62 7.59 -4.32 -5.39
N MET A 63 7.40 -3.03 -5.70
CA MET A 63 7.36 -2.55 -7.09
C MET A 63 8.67 -2.84 -7.84
N THR A 64 9.80 -2.67 -7.17
CA THR A 64 11.13 -3.00 -7.72
C THR A 64 11.29 -4.50 -7.91
N LEU A 65 10.91 -5.30 -6.90
CA LEU A 65 10.93 -6.77 -7.00
C LEU A 65 10.04 -7.27 -8.13
N PHE A 66 8.88 -6.64 -8.37
CA PHE A 66 7.99 -6.98 -9.46
C PHE A 66 8.67 -6.77 -10.82
N ALA A 67 9.30 -5.62 -11.05
CA ALA A 67 10.04 -5.35 -12.28
C ALA A 67 11.17 -6.37 -12.51
N VAL A 68 11.96 -6.67 -11.47
CA VAL A 68 13.01 -7.69 -11.53
C VAL A 68 12.43 -9.08 -11.78
N THR A 69 11.27 -9.41 -11.22
CA THR A 69 10.59 -10.69 -11.41
C THR A 69 10.15 -10.88 -12.85
N VAL A 70 9.55 -9.86 -13.47
CA VAL A 70 9.17 -9.89 -14.89
C VAL A 70 10.41 -10.03 -15.78
N GLY A 71 11.47 -9.26 -15.52
CA GLY A 71 12.73 -9.39 -16.24
C GLY A 71 13.37 -10.77 -16.09
N SER A 72 13.35 -11.32 -14.87
CA SER A 72 13.87 -12.67 -14.57
C SER A 72 13.03 -13.77 -15.20
N LEU A 73 11.73 -13.57 -15.37
CA LEU A 73 10.85 -14.51 -16.07
C LEU A 73 11.21 -14.60 -17.55
N ILE A 74 11.44 -13.47 -18.20
CA ILE A 74 11.88 -13.40 -19.60
C ILE A 74 13.28 -14.00 -19.74
N LEU A 75 14.22 -13.62 -18.86
CA LEU A 75 15.56 -14.19 -18.86
C LEU A 75 15.57 -15.70 -18.52
N GLY A 76 14.65 -16.14 -17.67
CA GLY A 76 14.41 -17.55 -17.39
C GLY A 76 13.87 -18.28 -18.62
N TYR A 77 12.98 -17.66 -19.39
CA TYR A 77 12.48 -18.26 -20.62
C TYR A 77 13.57 -18.37 -21.70
N THR A 78 14.47 -17.39 -21.80
CA THR A 78 15.55 -17.40 -22.81
C THR A 78 16.77 -18.22 -22.38
N ARG A 79 17.12 -18.24 -21.09
CA ARG A 79 18.36 -18.87 -20.58
C ARG A 79 18.11 -20.17 -19.80
N SER A 80 16.99 -20.29 -19.09
CA SER A 80 16.70 -21.45 -18.21
C SER A 80 15.87 -22.54 -18.92
N ARG A 81 14.93 -22.18 -19.81
CA ARG A 81 14.26 -23.16 -20.67
C ARG A 81 15.18 -23.61 -21.81
N LYS A 82 16.06 -24.56 -21.52
CA LYS A 82 16.67 -25.42 -22.54
C LYS A 82 15.61 -26.40 -23.05
N VAL A 83 14.66 -25.89 -23.85
CA VAL A 83 13.81 -26.74 -24.68
C VAL A 83 14.70 -27.21 -25.84
N ASP A 84 14.99 -28.50 -25.91
CA ASP A 84 15.66 -29.11 -27.05
C ASP A 84 14.94 -28.68 -28.33
N LYS A 85 15.58 -27.78 -29.09
CA LYS A 85 15.01 -27.24 -30.31
C LYS A 85 14.99 -28.37 -31.34
N ARG A 86 13.81 -28.98 -31.52
CA ARG A 86 13.60 -30.11 -32.45
C ARG A 86 13.78 -29.71 -33.93
N SER A 87 13.90 -28.42 -34.23
CA SER A 87 14.14 -27.89 -35.57
C SER A 87 15.01 -26.64 -35.51
N ASP A 88 15.99 -26.56 -36.41
CA ASP A 88 16.83 -25.38 -36.63
C ASP A 88 15.97 -24.11 -36.79
N PRO A 89 16.33 -22.97 -36.16
CA PRO A 89 15.57 -21.71 -36.23
C PRO A 89 15.19 -21.25 -37.64
N TYR A 90 16.00 -21.58 -38.64
CA TYR A 90 15.77 -21.20 -40.04
C TYR A 90 14.86 -22.17 -40.78
N HIS A 91 14.74 -23.41 -40.30
CA HIS A 91 13.92 -24.44 -40.92
C HIS A 91 12.40 -24.18 -40.73
N VAL A 92 12.01 -23.39 -39.73
CA VAL A 92 10.60 -23.02 -39.48
C VAL A 92 10.04 -22.14 -40.60
N TYR A 93 10.85 -21.22 -41.15
CA TYR A 93 10.42 -20.29 -42.20
C TYR A 93 10.42 -20.91 -43.60
N ILE A 94 11.14 -22.02 -43.77
CA ILE A 94 11.25 -22.74 -45.06
C ILE A 94 10.05 -23.68 -45.26
N LYS A 95 9.39 -24.12 -44.18
CA LYS A 95 8.28 -25.06 -44.25
C LYS A 95 6.95 -24.28 -44.28
N ASN A 96 6.23 -24.36 -45.40
CA ASN A 96 4.88 -23.80 -45.60
C ASN A 96 3.81 -24.51 -44.74
N ARG A 97 3.96 -24.49 -43.42
CA ARG A 97 3.01 -25.02 -42.43
C ARG A 97 2.90 -23.90 -41.38
N VAL A 98 1.68 -23.49 -41.06
CA VAL A 98 1.34 -22.37 -40.16
C VAL A 98 2.34 -22.22 -39.00
N SER A 99 3.02 -21.07 -38.96
CA SER A 99 3.99 -20.72 -37.91
C SER A 99 3.25 -20.62 -36.58
N MET A 100 3.42 -21.62 -35.71
CA MET A 100 2.91 -21.57 -34.34
C MET A 100 4.06 -21.13 -33.43
N ILE A 101 3.85 -20.00 -32.75
CA ILE A 101 4.77 -19.35 -31.79
C ILE A 101 4.83 -20.13 -30.48
#